data_AF-A0A085LB34-F1
#
_entry.id   AF-A0A085LB34-F1
#
_cell.length_a   1.000
_cell.length_b   1.000
_cell.length_c   1.000
_cell.angle_alpha   90.00
_cell.angle_beta   90.00
_cell.angle_gamma   90.00
#
_symmetry.space_group_name_H-M   'P 1'
#
loop_
_entity.id
_entity.type
_entity.pdbx_description
1 polymer ?
#
loop_
_entity_poly.entity_id
_entity_poly.type
_entity_poly.pdbx_seq_one_letter_code
_entity_poly.pdbx_strand_id
1 'polypeptide(L)'
;MRPRSGRPGLNFTLKLAEGLKPVSADPDRLKQVLINLLDNSFKFTPIGGKVEIIVTQEENETTIQVTDSGCGIPRVFSLKTH
;
A
#
# COMPACT_ATOMS: atom_id res chain seq x y z
N MET A 1 -9.37 -17.05 -7.13
CA MET A 1 -9.85 -16.35 -5.93
C MET A 1 -10.69 -15.17 -6.40
N ARG A 2 -12.02 -15.19 -6.23
CA ARG A 2 -12.88 -14.06 -6.62
C ARG A 2 -12.70 -12.94 -5.59
N PRO A 3 -12.39 -11.69 -5.98
CA PRO A 3 -12.37 -10.60 -5.03
C PRO A 3 -13.82 -10.40 -4.55
N ARG A 4 -14.06 -10.51 -3.25
CA ARG A 4 -15.35 -10.20 -2.64
C ARG A 4 -15.64 -8.73 -2.91
N SER A 5 -16.60 -8.50 -3.80
CA SER A 5 -17.12 -7.21 -4.19
C SER A 5 -17.58 -6.40 -2.97
N GLY A 6 -17.04 -5.18 -2.86
CA GLY A 6 -17.66 -4.02 -2.21
C GLY A 6 -17.88 -4.08 -0.70
N ARG A 7 -16.88 -3.69 0.10
CA ARG A 7 -17.18 -2.98 1.35
C ARG A 7 -17.67 -1.58 0.94
N PRO A 8 -18.96 -1.23 1.12
CA PRO A 8 -19.45 0.09 0.76
C PRO A 8 -18.71 1.14 1.59
N GLY A 9 -18.10 2.13 0.93
CA GLY A 9 -17.53 3.31 1.61
C GLY A 9 -16.02 3.30 1.86
N LEU A 10 -15.22 2.35 1.36
CA LEU A 10 -13.77 2.52 1.37
C LEU A 10 -13.35 3.37 0.17
N ASN A 11 -12.71 4.51 0.43
CA ASN A 11 -12.15 5.36 -0.61
C ASN A 11 -10.74 4.88 -0.98
N PHE A 12 -10.60 4.23 -2.13
CA PHE A 12 -9.32 3.78 -2.64
C PHE A 12 -8.82 4.72 -3.75
N THR A 13 -7.56 5.17 -3.67
CA THR A 13 -6.97 6.06 -4.67
C THR A 13 -5.57 5.57 -5.05
N LEU A 14 -5.28 5.59 -6.35
CA LEU A 14 -3.95 5.32 -6.91
C LEU A 14 -3.47 6.55 -7.66
N LYS A 15 -2.27 7.03 -7.31
CA LYS A 15 -1.56 8.10 -8.02
C LYS A 15 -0.23 7.56 -8.50
N LEU A 16 0.02 7.71 -9.79
CA LEU A 16 1.26 7.30 -10.43
C LEU A 16 1.95 8.55 -10.96
N ALA A 17 3.27 8.64 -10.76
CA ALA A 17 4.07 9.63 -11.48
C ALA A 17 3.93 9.43 -13.00
N GLU A 18 4.00 10.52 -13.75
CA GLU A 18 4.06 10.45 -15.20
C GLU A 18 5.41 9.86 -15.62
N GLY A 19 5.40 9.00 -16.65
CA GLY A 19 6.64 8.47 -17.23
C GLY A 19 7.41 7.47 -16.36
N LEU A 20 6.72 6.69 -15.51
CA LEU A 20 7.34 5.62 -14.73
C LEU A 20 8.17 4.69 -15.62
N LYS A 21 9.45 4.57 -15.28
CA LYS A 21 10.41 3.65 -15.88
C LYS A 21 10.38 2.30 -15.16
N PRO A 22 10.69 1.19 -15.86
CA PRO A 22 10.88 -0.10 -15.24
C PRO A 22 11.96 -0.05 -14.15
N VAL A 23 11.74 -0.78 -13.06
CA VAL A 23 12.69 -0.94 -11.97
C VAL A 23 13.27 -2.34 -11.97
N SER A 24 14.55 -2.47 -11.59
CA SER A 24 15.17 -3.77 -11.38
C SER A 24 14.81 -4.27 -9.98
N ALA A 25 13.90 -5.24 -9.91
CA ALA A 25 13.44 -5.84 -8.67
C ALA A 25 12.99 -7.29 -8.92
N ASP A 26 12.92 -8.08 -7.86
CA ASP A 26 12.24 -9.38 -7.89
C ASP A 26 10.71 -9.14 -7.92
N PRO A 27 10.01 -9.49 -9.02
CA PRO A 27 8.61 -9.18 -9.19
C PRO A 27 7.71 -9.93 -8.19
N ASP A 28 8.08 -11.15 -7.79
CA ASP A 28 7.30 -11.96 -6.86
C ASP A 28 7.43 -11.43 -5.44
N ARG A 29 8.64 -11.06 -5.02
CA ARG A 29 8.86 -10.41 -3.71
C ARG A 29 8.17 -9.06 -3.63
N LEU A 30 8.27 -8.23 -4.66
CA LEU A 30 7.61 -6.93 -4.69
C LEU A 30 6.09 -7.08 -4.60
N LYS A 31 5.52 -8.01 -5.37
CA LYS A 31 4.09 -8.34 -5.31
C LYS A 31 3.67 -8.80 -3.92
N GLN A 32 4.46 -9.65 -3.26
CA GLN A 32 4.17 -10.13 -1.92
C GLN A 32 4.18 -8.98 -0.89
N VAL A 33 5.16 -8.08 -0.96
CA VAL A 33 5.21 -6.90 -0.08
C VAL A 33 3.98 -6.03 -0.27
N LEU A 34 3.62 -5.72 -1.52
CA LEU A 34 2.45 -4.89 -1.82
C LEU A 34 1.15 -5.53 -1.36
N ILE A 35 0.98 -6.86 -1.55
CA ILE A 35 -0.17 -7.59 -1.05
C ILE A 35 -0.25 -7.47 0.47
N ASN A 36 0.85 -7.70 1.19
CA ASN A 36 0.87 -7.62 2.65
C ASN A 36 0.49 -6.21 3.15
N LEU A 37 1.01 -5.16 2.53
CA LEU A 37 0.68 -3.78 2.90
C LEU A 37 -0.79 -3.47 2.63
N LEU A 38 -1.30 -3.82 1.45
CA LEU A 38 -2.68 -3.55 1.07
C LEU A 38 -3.69 -4.36 1.89
N ASP A 39 -3.41 -5.63 2.15
CA ASP A 39 -4.24 -6.47 3.00
C ASP A 39 -4.32 -5.90 4.42
N ASN A 40 -3.20 -5.41 4.96
CA ASN A 40 -3.19 -4.74 6.26
C ASN A 40 -4.01 -3.45 6.22
N SER A 41 -3.77 -2.57 5.24
CA SER A 41 -4.52 -1.32 5.11
C SER A 41 -6.03 -1.56 4.98
N PHE A 42 -6.46 -2.52 4.15
CA PHE A 42 -7.89 -2.86 4.03
C PHE A 42 -8.47 -3.52 5.29
N LYS A 43 -7.66 -4.30 6.01
CA LYS A 43 -8.09 -4.94 7.26
C LYS A 43 -8.31 -3.94 8.38
N PHE A 44 -7.44 -2.93 8.50
CA PHE A 44 -7.41 -1.98 9.61
C PHE A 44 -8.07 -0.63 9.33
N THR A 45 -8.46 -0.37 8.08
CA THR A 45 -9.24 0.82 7.72
C THR A 45 -10.74 0.60 7.97
N PRO A 46 -11.41 1.45 8.76
CA PRO A 46 -12.84 1.36 8.99
C PRO A 46 -13.66 1.72 7.74
N ILE A 47 -14.96 1.40 7.77
CA ILE A 47 -15.91 1.83 6.75
C ILE A 47 -15.91 3.37 6.67
N GLY A 48 -15.92 3.93 5.46
CA GLY A 48 -15.78 5.38 5.24
C GLY A 48 -14.33 5.87 5.17
N GLY A 49 -13.37 5.02 5.55
CA GLY A 49 -11.95 5.36 5.55
C GLY A 49 -11.31 5.39 4.16
N LYS A 50 -10.04 5.81 4.12
CA LYS A 50 -9.26 5.98 2.90
C LYS A 50 -8.05 5.06 2.89
N VAL A 51 -7.76 4.49 1.73
CA VAL A 51 -6.47 3.86 1.42
C VAL A 51 -5.93 4.51 0.14
N GLU A 52 -4.72 5.01 0.18
CA GLU A 52 -4.06 5.72 -0.92
C GLU A 52 -2.73 5.04 -1.25
N ILE A 53 -2.49 4.84 -2.54
CA ILE A 53 -1.19 4.43 -3.08
C ILE A 53 -0.65 5.59 -3.90
N ILE A 54 0.58 5.99 -3.61
CA ILE A 54 1.33 6.96 -4.40
C ILE A 54 2.61 6.31 -4.87
N VAL A 55 2.85 6.32 -6.17
CA VAL A 55 4.11 5.88 -6.77
C VAL A 55 4.81 7.11 -7.32
N THR A 56 5.91 7.50 -6.68
CA THR A 56 6.83 8.52 -7.18
C THR A 56 8.08 7.85 -7.74
N GLN A 57 8.71 8.50 -8.70
CA GLN A 57 10.00 8.07 -9.21
C GLN A 57 10.91 9.29 -9.32
N GLU A 58 12.06 9.18 -8.69
CA GLU A 58 13.17 10.11 -8.81
C GLU A 58 14.26 9.47 -9.68
N GLU A 59 15.38 10.16 -9.92
CA GLU A 59 16.40 9.71 -10.87
C GLU A 59 16.93 8.29 -10.59
N ASN A 60 17.06 7.93 -9.31
CA ASN A 60 17.69 6.67 -8.88
C ASN A 60 16.78 5.75 -8.07
N GLU A 61 15.58 6.18 -7.74
CA GLU A 61 14.69 5.42 -6.86
C GLU A 61 13.22 5.53 -7.27
N THR A 62 12.47 4.48 -6.95
CA THR A 62 11.02 4.46 -7.09
C THR A 62 10.43 4.19 -5.73
N THR A 63 9.60 5.11 -5.27
CA THR A 63 8.99 5.06 -3.95
C THR A 63 7.53 4.71 -4.12
N ILE A 64 7.12 3.59 -3.52
CA ILE A 64 5.72 3.19 -3.42
C ILE A 64 5.27 3.44 -1.99
N GLN A 65 4.42 4.43 -1.81
CA GLN A 65 3.83 4.76 -0.52
C GLN A 65 2.41 4.20 -0.46
N VAL A 66 2.13 3.41 0.58
CA VAL A 66 0.77 2.97 0.95
C VAL A 66 0.39 3.70 2.22
N THR A 67 -0.71 4.44 2.18
CA THR A 67 -1.22 5.22 3.32
C THR A 67 -2.66 4.85 3.57
N ASP A 68 -3.01 4.58 4.83
CA ASP A 68 -4.38 4.30 5.22
C ASP A 68 -4.82 5.14 6.42
N SER A 69 -6.13 5.30 6.56
CA SER A 69 -6.75 6.02 7.68
C SER A 69 -7.22 5.07 8.79
N GLY A 70 -6.56 3.92 8.93
CA GLY A 70 -6.85 2.93 9.96
C GLY A 70 -6.35 3.34 11.34
N CYS A 71 -6.41 2.41 12.29
CA CYS A 71 -6.01 2.64 13.68
C CYS A 71 -4.49 2.84 13.90
N GLY A 72 -3.70 2.76 12.82
CA GLY A 72 -2.24 2.79 12.88
C GLY A 72 -1.63 1.53 13.52
N ILE A 73 -0.32 1.55 13.68
CA ILE A 73 0.44 0.46 14.33
C ILE A 73 0.68 0.88 15.79
N PRO A 74 0.31 0.05 16.78
CA PRO A 74 0.62 0.34 18.18
C PRO A 74 2.13 0.54 18.36
N ARG A 75 2.54 1.57 19.12
CA ARG A 75 3.94 1.98 19.28
C ARG A 75 4.88 0.83 19.71
N VAL A 76 4.34 -0.18 20.39
CA VAL A 76 5.07 -1.38 20.85
C VAL A 76 5.53 -2.29 19.69
N PHE A 77 4.90 -2.23 18.51
CA PHE A 77 5.30 -3.02 17.32
C PHE A 77 6.31 -2.30 16.41
N SER A 78 6.64 -1.03 16.66
CA SER A 78 7.52 -0.24 15.80
C SER A 78 9.01 -0.59 15.92
N LEU A 79 9.39 -1.48 16.84
CA LEU A 79 10.78 -1.89 17.11
C LEU A 79 10.89 -3.41 17.12
N LYS A 80 10.82 -4.02 15.93
CA LYS A 80 11.48 -5.31 15.69
C LYS A 80 12.67 -5.07 14.75
N THR A 81 13.66 -4.36 15.26
CA THR A 81 15.01 -4.37 14.69
C THR A 81 15.53 -5.80 14.82
N HIS A 82 15.83 -6.45 13.69
CA HIS A 82 16.66 -7.66 13.68
C HIS A 82 18.11 -7.26 13.95
#